data_AF-A0A9R1FYQ4-F1
#
_entry.id   AF-A0A9R1FYQ4-F1
#
_cell.length_a   1.000
_cell.length_b   1.000
_cell.length_c   1.000
_cell.angle_alpha   90.00
_cell.angle_beta   90.00
_cell.angle_gamma   90.00
#
_symmetry.space_group_name_H-M   'P 1'
#
loop_
_entity.id
_entity.type
_entity.pdbx_description
1 polymer ?
#
loop_
_entity_poly.entity_id
_entity_poly.type
_entity_poly.pdbx_seq_one_letter_code
_entity_poly.pdbx_strand_id
1 'polypeptide(L)'
;MLIIFRDSSNYQKLRRRFTMDIIVPAVVGDIVNRAVSFAIKKCLQLPNVDKNLERLNQLLLRAHTITEEAEGRLINNREMLQQLGILIEGMQRGHYMLDNFKCRALQQGRGDEHEVSHFSGLSMFSAAKCLRSSNNYRKSVLFGSNNIEDLQGMIATLEKAIADLKEFVIFLGNYPPICR
;
A
#
# COMPACT_ATOMS: atom_id res chain seq x y z
N MET A 1 -31.80 21.63 -66.32
CA MET A 1 -31.68 21.89 -64.87
C MET A 1 -32.04 20.60 -64.13
N LEU A 2 -31.29 20.20 -63.10
CA LEU A 2 -31.44 18.99 -62.26
C LEU A 2 -30.68 17.72 -62.69
N ILE A 3 -29.35 17.73 -62.50
CA ILE A 3 -28.62 16.53 -62.06
C ILE A 3 -27.64 16.93 -60.93
N ILE A 4 -28.13 17.55 -59.85
CA ILE A 4 -27.29 17.77 -58.63
C ILE A 4 -28.11 17.54 -57.35
N PHE A 5 -28.97 16.51 -57.31
CA PHE A 5 -29.66 16.15 -56.07
C PHE A 5 -29.50 14.69 -55.65
N ARG A 6 -28.79 13.85 -56.42
CA ARG A 6 -28.65 12.42 -56.09
C ARG A 6 -27.40 12.04 -55.29
N ASP A 7 -26.50 12.98 -55.02
CA ASP A 7 -25.16 12.64 -54.51
C ASP A 7 -24.82 13.20 -53.11
N SER A 8 -25.56 14.19 -52.60
CA SER A 8 -25.29 14.77 -51.27
C SER A 8 -25.44 13.74 -50.12
N SER A 9 -26.35 12.77 -50.27
CA SER A 9 -26.54 11.67 -49.32
C SER A 9 -25.36 10.69 -49.30
N ASN A 10 -24.77 10.39 -50.47
CA ASN A 10 -23.61 9.50 -50.56
C ASN A 10 -22.35 10.16 -50.01
N TYR A 11 -22.10 11.45 -50.28
CA TYR A 11 -20.97 12.18 -49.68
C TYR A 11 -21.06 12.25 -48.16
N GLN A 12 -22.22 12.54 -47.60
CA GLN A 12 -22.39 12.57 -46.14
C GLN A 12 -22.23 11.18 -45.51
N LYS A 13 -22.69 10.12 -46.20
CA LYS A 13 -22.55 8.73 -45.75
C LYS A 13 -21.10 8.22 -45.86
N LEU A 14 -20.37 8.66 -46.88
CA LEU A 14 -18.96 8.34 -47.09
C LEU A 14 -18.08 9.10 -46.08
N ARG A 15 -18.34 10.40 -45.87
CA ARG A 15 -17.68 11.21 -44.84
C ARG A 15 -17.89 10.64 -43.43
N ARG A 16 -19.12 10.25 -43.09
CA ARG A 16 -19.42 9.60 -41.80
C ARG A 16 -18.67 8.28 -41.61
N ARG A 17 -18.54 7.47 -42.68
CA ARG A 17 -17.73 6.25 -42.66
C ARG A 17 -16.26 6.54 -42.43
N PHE A 18 -15.66 7.43 -43.23
CA PHE A 18 -14.26 7.83 -43.03
C PHE A 18 -13.99 8.42 -41.65
N THR A 19 -14.91 9.20 -41.08
CA THR A 19 -14.74 9.71 -39.70
C THR A 19 -14.84 8.60 -38.66
N MET A 20 -15.71 7.60 -38.84
CA MET A 20 -15.79 6.45 -37.94
C MET A 20 -14.53 5.59 -38.02
N ASP A 21 -14.01 5.36 -39.22
CA ASP A 21 -12.81 4.55 -39.46
C ASP A 21 -11.52 5.20 -38.91
N ILE A 22 -11.55 6.49 -38.57
CA ILE A 22 -10.42 7.22 -37.99
C ILE A 22 -10.63 7.47 -36.49
N ILE A 23 -11.82 7.92 -36.08
CA ILE A 23 -12.10 8.29 -34.69
C ILE A 23 -12.17 7.03 -33.82
N VAL A 24 -12.78 5.94 -34.29
CA VAL A 24 -12.93 4.71 -33.49
C VAL A 24 -11.56 4.08 -33.21
N PRO A 25 -10.67 3.86 -34.20
CA PRO A 25 -9.33 3.32 -33.90
C PRO A 25 -8.48 4.26 -33.05
N ALA A 26 -8.62 5.58 -33.20
CA ALA A 26 -7.89 6.53 -32.36
C ALA A 26 -8.32 6.45 -30.88
N VAL A 27 -9.62 6.36 -30.61
CA VAL A 27 -10.15 6.21 -29.24
C VAL A 27 -9.79 4.85 -28.65
N VAL A 28 -9.92 3.77 -29.43
CA VAL A 28 -9.51 2.43 -28.99
C VAL A 28 -8.00 2.40 -28.73
N GLY A 29 -7.20 3.01 -29.59
CA GLY A 29 -5.75 3.14 -29.43
C GLY A 29 -5.37 3.90 -28.15
N ASP A 30 -6.04 5.00 -27.82
CA ASP A 30 -5.81 5.73 -26.57
C ASP A 30 -6.17 4.89 -25.34
N ILE A 31 -7.31 4.18 -25.37
CA ILE A 31 -7.72 3.29 -24.27
C ILE A 31 -6.73 2.14 -24.09
N VAL A 32 -6.30 1.50 -25.17
CA VAL A 32 -5.29 0.42 -25.15
C VAL A 32 -3.98 0.96 -24.62
N ASN A 33 -3.54 2.14 -25.09
CA ASN A 33 -2.30 2.76 -24.63
C ASN A 33 -2.34 3.09 -23.13
N ARG A 34 -3.48 3.59 -22.63
CA ARG A 34 -3.69 3.80 -21.18
C ARG A 34 -3.68 2.48 -20.42
N ALA A 35 -4.34 1.44 -20.93
CA ALA A 35 -4.37 0.13 -20.30
C ALA A 35 -2.98 -0.51 -20.22
N VAL A 36 -2.20 -0.43 -21.32
CA VAL A 36 -0.81 -0.89 -21.37
C VAL A 36 0.07 -0.07 -20.43
N SER A 37 -0.05 1.25 -20.45
CA SER A 37 0.70 2.14 -19.53
C SER A 37 0.40 1.82 -18.06
N PHE A 38 -0.87 1.55 -17.74
CA PHE A 38 -1.29 1.13 -16.41
C PHE A 38 -0.73 -0.24 -16.03
N ALA A 39 -0.77 -1.21 -16.94
CA ALA A 39 -0.21 -2.55 -16.73
C ALA A 39 1.30 -2.49 -16.50
N ILE A 40 2.05 -1.76 -17.33
CA ILE A 40 3.50 -1.55 -17.18
C ILE A 40 3.80 -0.90 -15.83
N LYS A 41 3.07 0.17 -15.46
CA LYS A 41 3.23 0.84 -14.17
C LYS A 41 3.00 -0.14 -13.02
N LYS A 42 1.94 -0.95 -13.07
CA LYS A 42 1.63 -1.94 -12.03
C LYS A 42 2.69 -3.04 -11.95
N CYS A 43 3.13 -3.58 -13.08
CA CYS A 43 4.14 -4.64 -13.14
C CYS A 43 5.52 -4.18 -12.64
N LEU A 44 5.93 -2.94 -12.93
CA LEU A 44 7.19 -2.39 -12.43
C LEU A 44 7.12 -2.03 -10.94
N GLN A 45 5.94 -1.62 -10.46
CA GLN A 45 5.75 -1.24 -9.05
C GLN A 45 5.63 -2.45 -8.11
N LEU A 46 5.03 -3.57 -8.56
CA LEU A 46 4.75 -4.73 -7.70
C LEU A 46 6.01 -5.30 -7.02
N PRO A 47 7.13 -5.59 -7.73
CA PRO A 47 8.35 -6.08 -7.09
C PRO A 47 9.00 -5.05 -6.16
N ASN A 48 8.78 -3.75 -6.41
CA ASN A 48 9.31 -2.68 -5.56
C ASN A 48 8.50 -2.60 -4.26
N VAL A 49 7.18 -2.72 -4.34
CA VAL A 49 6.29 -2.77 -3.17
C VAL A 49 6.61 -3.98 -2.29
N ASP A 50 6.78 -5.17 -2.85
CA ASP A 50 7.09 -6.37 -2.07
C ASP A 50 8.41 -6.23 -1.28
N LYS A 51 9.47 -5.73 -1.94
CA LYS A 51 10.76 -5.44 -1.29
C LYS A 51 10.63 -4.41 -0.17
N ASN A 52 9.84 -3.36 -0.40
CA ASN A 52 9.60 -2.33 0.61
C ASN A 52 8.79 -2.87 1.79
N LEU A 53 7.81 -3.75 1.55
CA LEU A 53 7.05 -4.41 2.61
C LEU A 53 7.91 -5.36 3.42
N GLU A 54 8.82 -6.10 2.78
CA GLU A 54 9.80 -6.93 3.47
C GLU A 54 10.72 -6.08 4.35
N ARG A 55 11.27 -4.99 3.80
CA ARG A 55 12.11 -4.03 4.54
C ARG A 55 11.37 -3.41 5.72
N LEU A 56 10.11 -3.01 5.52
CA LEU A 56 9.26 -2.51 6.60
C LEU A 56 9.11 -3.57 7.69
N ASN A 57 8.81 -4.82 7.33
CA ASN A 57 8.66 -5.91 8.29
C ASN A 57 9.95 -6.15 9.09
N GLN A 58 11.13 -6.09 8.45
CA GLN A 58 12.42 -6.21 9.12
C GLN A 58 12.64 -5.07 10.13
N LEU A 59 12.30 -3.83 9.77
CA LEU A 59 12.41 -2.67 10.68
C LEU A 59 11.45 -2.80 11.85
N LEU A 60 10.22 -3.26 11.63
CA LEU A 60 9.23 -3.50 12.67
C LEU A 60 9.71 -4.56 13.67
N LEU A 61 10.29 -5.67 13.18
CA LEU A 61 10.87 -6.70 14.05
C LEU A 61 11.99 -6.11 14.92
N ARG A 62 12.87 -5.31 14.34
CA ARG A 62 13.96 -4.66 15.08
C ARG A 62 13.43 -3.66 16.12
N ALA A 63 12.43 -2.86 15.76
CA ALA A 63 11.77 -1.93 16.66
C ALA A 63 11.10 -2.67 17.83
N HIS A 64 10.47 -3.82 17.55
CA HIS A 64 9.86 -4.66 18.56
C HIS A 64 10.91 -5.20 19.54
N THR A 65 12.02 -5.74 19.06
CA THR A 65 13.12 -6.20 19.93
C THR A 65 13.67 -5.09 20.84
N ILE A 66 13.86 -3.88 20.31
CA ILE A 66 14.30 -2.72 21.12
C ILE A 66 13.25 -2.39 22.20
N THR A 67 11.97 -2.45 21.84
CA THR A 67 10.86 -2.19 22.75
C THR A 67 10.78 -3.24 23.86
N GLU A 68 10.86 -4.53 23.51
CA GLU A 68 10.84 -5.63 24.48
C GLU A 68 12.02 -5.56 25.45
N GLU A 69 13.24 -5.27 24.96
CA GLU A 69 14.41 -5.11 25.83
C GLU A 69 14.22 -3.91 26.77
N ALA A 70 13.69 -2.79 26.26
CA ALA A 70 13.43 -1.60 27.05
C ALA A 70 12.36 -1.80 28.13
N GLU A 71 11.31 -2.57 27.85
CA GLU A 71 10.27 -2.94 28.83
C GLU A 71 10.82 -3.78 30.00
N GLY A 72 11.97 -4.43 29.81
CA GLY A 72 12.66 -5.18 30.85
C GLY A 72 13.55 -4.31 31.75
N ARG A 73 13.63 -2.99 31.53
CA ARG A 73 14.60 -2.09 32.18
C ARG A 73 13.90 -0.94 32.90
N LEU A 74 14.42 -0.56 34.08
CA LEU A 74 13.95 0.61 34.81
C LEU A 74 14.55 1.91 34.25
N ILE A 75 14.09 2.34 33.08
CA ILE A 75 14.57 3.56 32.41
C ILE A 75 13.99 4.80 33.10
N ASN A 76 14.86 5.65 33.66
CA ASN A 76 14.47 6.90 34.33
C ASN A 76 14.76 8.17 33.51
N ASN A 77 15.49 8.06 32.40
CA ASN A 77 15.81 9.20 31.55
C ASN A 77 14.62 9.52 30.64
N ARG A 78 14.07 10.73 30.82
CA ARG A 78 12.89 11.20 30.09
C ARG A 78 13.11 11.32 28.58
N GLU A 79 14.29 11.77 28.14
CA GLU A 79 14.61 11.90 26.72
C GLU A 79 14.63 10.52 26.05
N MET A 80 15.23 9.53 26.73
CA MET A 80 15.24 8.15 26.26
C MET A 80 13.84 7.53 26.20
N LEU A 81 12.99 7.79 27.20
CA LEU A 81 11.59 7.38 27.18
C LEU A 81 10.82 8.04 26.02
N GLN A 82 11.11 9.30 25.71
CA GLN A 82 10.50 10.00 24.58
C GLN A 82 10.91 9.38 23.24
N GLN A 83 12.20 9.11 23.03
CA GLN A 83 12.70 8.45 21.82
C GLN A 83 12.10 7.05 21.66
N LEU A 84 12.01 6.28 22.76
CA LEU A 84 11.34 4.98 22.77
C LEU A 84 9.85 5.10 22.41
N GLY A 85 9.16 6.12 22.92
CA GLY A 85 7.77 6.41 22.57
C GLY A 85 7.58 6.69 21.08
N ILE A 86 8.49 7.46 20.46
CA ILE A 86 8.47 7.72 19.01
C ILE A 86 8.64 6.42 18.22
N LEU A 87 9.54 5.54 18.65
CA LEU A 87 9.74 4.23 18.02
C LEU A 87 8.49 3.36 18.14
N ILE A 88 7.87 3.28 19.32
CA ILE A 88 6.65 2.50 19.54
C ILE A 88 5.51 3.01 18.66
N GLU A 89 5.31 4.33 18.59
CA GLU A 89 4.29 4.92 17.72
C GLU A 89 4.55 4.60 16.25
N GLY A 90 5.79 4.77 15.79
CA GLY A 90 6.20 4.43 14.43
C GLY A 90 5.97 2.94 14.13
N MET A 91 6.31 2.05 15.06
CA MET A 91 6.12 0.61 14.94
C MET A 91 4.62 0.26 14.81
N GLN A 92 3.77 0.82 15.65
CA GLN A 92 2.32 0.60 15.59
C GLN A 92 1.73 1.08 14.27
N ARG A 93 2.11 2.28 13.79
CA ARG A 93 1.68 2.81 12.49
C ARG A 93 2.16 1.93 11.33
N GLY A 94 3.41 1.44 11.38
CA GLY A 94 3.96 0.55 10.37
C GLY A 94 3.24 -0.80 10.33
N HIS A 95 2.88 -1.39 11.48
CA HIS A 95 2.06 -2.61 11.54
C HIS A 95 0.69 -2.40 10.90
N TYR A 96 0.02 -1.30 11.23
CA TYR A 96 -1.26 -0.96 10.62
C TYR A 96 -1.15 -0.88 9.09
N MET A 97 -0.10 -0.22 8.59
CA MET A 97 0.13 -0.07 7.17
C MET A 97 0.39 -1.43 6.48
N LEU A 98 1.22 -2.28 7.10
CA LEU A 98 1.49 -3.64 6.62
C LEU A 98 0.20 -4.47 6.53
N ASP A 99 -0.67 -4.40 7.53
CA ASP A 99 -1.95 -5.10 7.55
C ASP A 99 -2.90 -4.59 6.46
N ASN A 100 -2.92 -3.28 6.19
CA ASN A 100 -3.71 -2.71 5.09
C ASN A 100 -3.25 -3.25 3.72
N PHE A 101 -1.94 -3.40 3.48
CA PHE A 101 -1.42 -4.02 2.25
C PHE A 101 -1.84 -5.50 2.13
N LYS A 102 -1.73 -6.28 3.21
CA LYS A 102 -2.17 -7.69 3.24
C LYS A 102 -3.66 -7.84 2.97
N CYS A 103 -4.50 -7.02 3.61
CA CYS A 103 -5.95 -7.03 3.40
C CYS A 103 -6.33 -6.72 1.93
N ARG A 104 -5.61 -5.82 1.26
CA ARG A 104 -5.84 -5.50 -0.16
C ARG A 104 -5.40 -6.61 -1.11
N ALA A 105 -4.31 -7.31 -0.80
CA ALA A 105 -3.88 -8.47 -1.57
C ALA A 105 -4.93 -9.60 -1.52
N LEU A 106 -5.47 -9.88 -0.33
CA LEU A 106 -6.53 -10.89 -0.14
C LEU A 106 -7.84 -10.55 -0.86
N GLN A 107 -8.19 -9.27 -0.98
CA GLN A 107 -9.38 -8.83 -1.72
C GLN A 107 -9.21 -8.94 -3.23
N GLN A 108 -8.00 -8.70 -3.76
CA GLN A 108 -7.71 -8.86 -5.19
C GLN A 108 -7.66 -10.33 -5.62
N GLY A 109 -7.21 -11.24 -4.76
CA GLY A 109 -7.17 -12.68 -5.05
C GLY A 109 -8.51 -13.42 -4.96
N ARG A 110 -9.61 -12.74 -4.61
CA ARG A 110 -10.97 -13.32 -4.52
C ARG A 110 -11.84 -13.08 -5.76
N GLY A 111 -11.32 -12.36 -6.76
CA GLY A 111 -12.06 -11.96 -7.96
C GLY A 111 -12.20 -13.05 -9.02
N ASP A 112 -11.34 -14.07 -8.95
CA ASP A 112 -11.35 -15.24 -9.81
C ASP A 112 -11.42 -16.47 -8.90
N GLU A 113 -12.06 -17.55 -9.35
CA GLU A 113 -12.33 -18.81 -8.61
C GLU A 113 -13.73 -18.90 -7.96
N HIS A 114 -14.74 -18.99 -8.84
CA HIS A 114 -15.80 -19.97 -8.64
C HIS A 114 -15.20 -21.35 -8.93
N GLU A 115 -14.50 -21.96 -7.99
CA GLU A 115 -14.43 -23.42 -7.92
C GLU A 115 -13.99 -23.89 -6.54
N VAL A 116 -14.63 -24.99 -6.14
CA VAL A 116 -14.63 -25.57 -4.82
C VAL A 116 -13.25 -26.17 -4.53
N SER A 117 -12.51 -25.61 -3.58
CA SER A 117 -11.48 -26.38 -2.89
C SER A 117 -11.35 -26.03 -1.43
N HIS A 118 -11.30 -27.10 -0.66
CA HIS A 118 -11.37 -27.16 0.78
C HIS A 118 -10.11 -26.55 1.41
N PHE A 119 -10.15 -25.26 1.76
CA PHE A 119 -9.24 -24.71 2.76
C PHE A 119 -10.03 -24.13 3.94
N SER A 120 -10.19 -25.01 4.91
CA SER A 120 -10.89 -24.87 6.18
C SER A 120 -10.45 -23.64 7.00
N GLY A 121 -11.44 -22.93 7.54
CA GLY A 121 -11.42 -22.40 8.92
C GLY A 121 -10.62 -21.13 9.23
N LEU A 122 -9.56 -20.79 8.50
CA LEU A 122 -8.68 -19.65 8.86
C LEU A 122 -9.06 -18.31 8.19
N SER A 123 -9.96 -18.32 7.20
CA SER A 123 -10.26 -17.15 6.35
C SER A 123 -11.22 -16.13 6.99
N MET A 124 -12.12 -16.56 7.88
CA MET A 124 -13.15 -15.67 8.44
C MET A 124 -12.60 -14.78 9.58
N PHE A 125 -11.55 -15.21 10.26
CA PHE A 125 -10.92 -14.47 11.37
C PHE A 125 -10.01 -13.32 10.90
N SER A 126 -9.36 -13.48 9.74
CA SER A 126 -8.52 -12.43 9.11
C SER A 126 -9.36 -11.40 8.34
N ALA A 127 -10.42 -11.83 7.65
CA ALA A 127 -11.37 -10.93 6.98
C ALA A 127 -12.15 -10.06 7.98
N ALA A 128 -12.58 -10.62 9.12
CA ALA A 128 -13.24 -9.85 10.18
C ALA A 128 -12.30 -8.83 10.85
N LYS A 129 -10.99 -9.12 10.95
CA LYS A 129 -9.96 -8.12 11.34
C LYS A 129 -9.84 -7.00 10.31
N CYS A 130 -9.79 -7.32 9.02
CA CYS A 130 -9.78 -6.32 7.94
C CYS A 130 -11.05 -5.43 7.96
N LEU A 131 -12.23 -6.02 8.21
CA LEU A 131 -13.50 -5.28 8.23
C LEU A 131 -13.64 -4.39 9.47
N ARG A 132 -13.16 -4.82 10.65
CA ARG A 132 -13.16 -3.97 11.85
C ARG A 132 -12.13 -2.84 11.81
N SER A 133 -10.97 -3.06 11.21
CA SER A 133 -9.97 -1.99 11.01
C SER A 133 -10.51 -0.85 10.13
N SER A 134 -11.44 -1.15 9.21
CA SER A 134 -12.05 -0.12 8.35
C SER A 134 -13.07 0.76 9.08
N ASN A 135 -13.71 0.30 10.16
CA ASN A 135 -14.80 1.03 10.81
C ASN A 135 -14.36 1.83 12.05
N ASN A 136 -13.25 1.46 12.67
CA ASN A 136 -12.79 2.05 13.94
C ASN A 136 -11.63 3.03 13.77
N TYR A 137 -11.67 3.93 12.79
CA TYR A 137 -11.18 5.31 12.96
C TYR A 137 -11.44 6.12 11.67
N ARG A 138 -12.38 7.06 11.75
CA ARG A 138 -12.51 8.20 10.83
C ARG A 138 -11.36 9.20 11.01
N LYS A 139 -10.12 8.70 11.02
CA LYS A 139 -8.88 9.48 11.02
C LYS A 139 -7.87 8.85 10.04
N SER A 140 -8.37 8.39 8.90
CA SER A 140 -7.57 8.24 7.68
C SER A 140 -7.25 9.63 7.14
N VAL A 141 -6.39 10.36 7.83
CA VAL A 141 -5.68 11.50 7.25
C VAL A 141 -4.37 10.90 6.71
N LEU A 142 -4.09 11.16 5.42
CA LEU A 142 -2.86 10.80 4.69
C LEU A 142 -2.67 9.34 4.23
N PHE A 143 -3.59 8.77 3.46
CA PHE A 143 -3.20 7.78 2.44
C PHE A 143 -3.93 8.14 1.15
N GLY A 144 -3.54 9.28 0.57
CA GLY A 144 -4.10 9.81 -0.66
C GLY A 144 -3.37 9.22 -1.85
N SER A 145 -4.07 8.45 -2.68
CA SER A 145 -3.72 8.02 -4.05
C SER A 145 -2.35 7.34 -4.33
N ASN A 146 -1.32 7.46 -3.48
CA ASN A 146 0.06 7.04 -3.73
C ASN A 146 0.61 6.16 -2.59
N ASN A 147 0.00 5.01 -2.35
CA ASN A 147 0.36 4.11 -1.23
C ASN A 147 1.85 3.71 -1.18
N ILE A 148 2.59 3.84 -2.29
CA ILE A 148 4.02 3.52 -2.38
C ILE A 148 4.89 4.60 -1.75
N GLU A 149 4.58 5.88 -1.98
CA GLU A 149 5.31 7.01 -1.40
C GLU A 149 5.13 7.02 0.11
N ASP A 150 3.90 6.79 0.57
CA ASP A 150 3.59 6.66 1.99
C ASP A 150 4.33 5.46 2.63
N LEU A 151 4.46 4.33 1.90
CA LEU A 151 5.24 3.17 2.33
C LEU A 151 6.73 3.50 2.47
N GLN A 152 7.31 4.21 1.51
CA GLN A 152 8.69 4.66 1.57
C GLN A 152 8.90 5.68 2.71
N GLY A 153 7.95 6.59 2.92
CA GLY A 153 7.98 7.55 4.03
C GLY A 153 7.95 6.86 5.40
N MET A 154 7.15 5.80 5.54
CA MET A 154 7.10 4.99 6.75
C MET A 154 8.42 4.28 7.03
N ILE A 155 9.01 3.67 5.99
CA ILE A 155 10.33 3.02 6.08
C ILE A 155 11.38 4.03 6.55
N ALA A 156 11.46 5.20 5.91
CA ALA A 156 12.43 6.22 6.26
C ALA A 156 12.24 6.73 7.70
N THR A 157 10.99 6.85 8.15
CA THR A 157 10.67 7.28 9.52
C THR A 157 11.13 6.26 10.55
N LEU A 158 10.84 4.97 10.34
CA LEU A 158 11.29 3.90 11.22
C LEU A 158 12.81 3.74 11.22
N GLU A 159 13.46 3.87 10.07
CA GLU A 159 14.92 3.83 9.97
C GLU A 159 15.57 4.94 10.77
N LYS A 160 15.05 6.16 10.64
CA LYS A 160 15.51 7.30 11.43
C LYS A 160 15.31 7.05 12.93
N ALA A 161 14.12 6.62 13.35
CA ALA A 161 13.83 6.35 14.76
C ALA A 161 14.76 5.27 15.35
N ILE A 162 15.02 4.20 14.61
CA ILE A 162 15.95 3.15 15.02
C ILE A 162 17.40 3.66 15.07
N ALA A 163 17.80 4.50 14.12
CA ALA A 163 19.13 5.12 14.11
C ALA A 163 19.33 6.05 15.31
N ASP A 164 18.33 6.88 15.61
CA ASP A 164 18.32 7.81 16.75
C ASP A 164 18.41 7.05 18.09
N LEU A 165 17.87 5.83 18.15
CA LEU A 165 17.93 4.95 19.32
C LEU A 165 19.20 4.08 19.41
N LYS A 166 20.18 4.25 18.52
CA LYS A 166 21.42 3.46 18.57
C LYS A 166 22.18 3.63 19.89
N GLU A 167 22.26 4.87 20.39
CA GLU A 167 22.90 5.17 21.68
C GLU A 167 22.05 4.65 22.84
N PHE A 168 20.73 4.80 22.76
CA PHE A 168 19.79 4.23 23.73
C PHE A 168 20.02 2.72 23.94
N VAL A 169 20.15 1.95 22.86
CA VAL A 169 20.39 0.50 22.94
C VAL A 169 21.69 0.18 23.70
N ILE A 170 22.71 1.01 23.58
CA ILE A 170 23.97 0.85 24.34
C ILE A 170 23.72 1.14 25.83
N PHE A 171 22.93 2.16 26.14
CA PHE A 171 22.62 2.54 27.53
C PHE A 171 21.67 1.57 28.24
N LEU A 172 20.82 0.84 27.51
CA LEU A 172 19.87 -0.13 28.10
C LEU A 172 20.56 -1.14 29.03
N GLY A 173 21.77 -1.57 28.70
CA GLY A 173 22.55 -2.50 29.52
C GLY A 173 22.92 -1.96 30.91
N ASN A 174 22.92 -0.64 31.10
CA ASN A 174 23.26 0.00 32.37
C ASN A 174 22.06 0.16 33.31
N TYR A 175 20.84 -0.10 32.84
CA TYR A 175 19.64 0.00 33.64
C TYR A 175 19.35 -1.32 34.38
N PRO A 176 18.96 -1.26 35.66
CA PRO A 176 18.60 -2.46 36.41
C PRO A 176 17.37 -3.13 35.79
N PRO A 177 17.32 -4.47 35.79
CA PRO A 177 16.20 -5.21 35.25
C PRO A 177 14.94 -5.01 36.10
N ILE A 178 13.79 -5.02 35.46
CA ILE A 178 12.49 -5.10 36.13
C ILE A 178 12.27 -6.56 36.52
N CYS A 179 12.24 -6.87 37.82
CA CYS A 179 11.82 -8.18 38.29
C CYS A 179 10.33 -8.36 37.96
N ARG A 180 10.02 -9.30 37.07
CA ARG A 180 8.65 -9.74 36.77
C ARG A 180 8.26 -10.91 37.65
#